data_AF-A0A1Y4M488-F1
#
_entry.id   AF-A0A1Y4M488-F1
#
_cell.length_a   1.000
_cell.length_b   1.000
_cell.length_c   1.000
_cell.angle_alpha   90.00
_cell.angle_beta   90.00
_cell.angle_gamma   90.00
#
_symmetry.space_group_name_H-M   'P 1'
#
loop_
_entity.id
_entity.type
_entity.pdbx_description
1 polymer ?
#
loop_
_entity_poly.entity_id
_entity_poly.type
_entity_poly.pdbx_seq_one_letter_code
_entity_poly.pdbx_strand_id
1 'polypeptide(L)' 'MAKITKDTIIGDILDIAPQTAPIFLSIGMHCLGCPSSRGETVEQACMVHGVDVNALLEQLNANIGE' A
#
# COMPACT_ATOMS: atom_id res chain seq x y z
N MET A 1 6.69 13.88 8.43
CA MET A 1 6.44 12.86 7.40
C MET A 1 5.62 11.74 8.01
N ALA A 2 4.58 11.28 7.32
CA ALA A 2 3.80 10.12 7.76
C ALA A 2 4.61 8.85 7.43
N LYS A 3 4.88 8.02 8.44
CA LYS A 3 5.54 6.72 8.25
C LYS A 3 4.47 5.67 8.03
N ILE A 4 4.53 4.97 6.90
CA ILE A 4 3.62 3.86 6.60
C ILE A 4 4.10 2.62 7.36
N THR A 5 3.17 1.93 8.00
CA THR A 5 3.38 0.64 8.66
C THR A 5 2.51 -0.44 8.03
N LYS A 6 2.79 -1.70 8.37
CA LYS A 6 2.02 -2.85 7.89
C LYS A 6 0.53 -2.79 8.26
N ASP A 7 0.21 -2.10 9.35
CA ASP A 7 -1.15 -1.91 9.88
C ASP A 7 -1.87 -0.70 9.27
N THR A 8 -1.18 0.09 8.42
CA THR A 8 -1.80 1.24 7.75
C THR A 8 -2.80 0.75 6.70
N ILE A 9 -3.95 1.40 6.62
CA ILE A 9 -5.02 1.07 5.66
C ILE A 9 -4.67 1.63 4.30
N ILE A 10 -4.77 0.82 3.25
CA ILE A 10 -4.39 1.18 1.88
C ILE A 10 -5.11 2.45 1.40
N GLY A 11 -6.40 2.60 1.72
CA GLY A 11 -7.16 3.81 1.43
C GLY A 11 -6.52 5.07 2.01
N ASP A 12 -6.16 5.05 3.30
CA ASP A 12 -5.49 6.18 3.96
C ASP A 12 -4.15 6.51 3.30
N ILE A 13 -3.38 5.49 2.88
CA ILE A 13 -2.13 5.69 2.14
C ILE A 13 -2.38 6.41 0.82
N LEU A 14 -3.42 6.02 0.09
CA LEU A 14 -3.74 6.62 -1.21
C LEU A 14 -4.32 8.03 -1.09
N ASP A 15 -5.01 8.34 0.01
CA ASP A 15 -5.49 9.69 0.31
C ASP A 15 -4.32 10.65 0.63
N ILE A 16 -3.30 10.19 1.38
CA ILE A 16 -2.15 11.05 1.76
C ILE A 16 -0.98 11.00 0.77
N ALA A 17 -0.84 9.90 0.03
CA ALA A 17 0.28 9.63 -0.86
C ALA A 17 -0.22 8.93 -2.15
N PRO A 18 -1.04 9.61 -2.97
CA PRO A 18 -1.62 9.03 -4.19
C PRO A 18 -0.57 8.55 -5.20
N GLN A 19 0.66 9.09 -5.16
CA GLN A 19 1.79 8.63 -5.98
C GLN A 19 2.21 7.18 -5.69
N THR A 20 1.77 6.59 -4.59
CA THR A 20 2.03 5.18 -4.24
C THR A 20 1.12 4.20 -4.95
N ALA A 21 0.02 4.65 -5.58
CA ALA A 21 -0.90 3.81 -6.35
C ALA A 21 -0.20 2.83 -7.33
N PRO A 22 0.75 3.25 -8.18
CA PRO A 22 1.46 2.34 -9.08
C PRO A 22 2.22 1.21 -8.36
N ILE A 23 2.67 1.42 -7.11
CA ILE A 23 3.37 0.40 -6.32
C ILE A 23 2.38 -0.73 -5.97
N PHE A 24 1.17 -0.39 -5.52
CA PHE A 24 0.13 -1.37 -5.25
C PHE A 24 -0.39 -2.07 -6.52
N LEU A 25 -0.49 -1.34 -7.64
CA LEU A 25 -0.87 -1.95 -8.91
C LEU A 25 0.18 -2.98 -9.37
N SER A 26 1.47 -2.71 -9.14
CA SER A 26 2.57 -3.62 -9.49
C SER A 26 2.53 -4.96 -8.74
N ILE A 27 1.86 -5.04 -7.58
CA ILE A 27 1.67 -6.29 -6.83
C ILE A 27 0.34 -6.99 -7.16
N GLY A 28 -0.37 -6.52 -8.18
CA GLY A 28 -1.61 -7.13 -8.66
C GLY A 28 -2.89 -6.56 -8.02
N MET A 29 -2.81 -5.47 -7.25
CA MET A 29 -3.99 -4.77 -6.75
C MET A 29 -4.68 -3.91 -7.82
N HIS A 30 -4.99 -4.47 -8.99
CA HIS A 30 -5.67 -3.76 -10.09
C HIS A 30 -7.04 -3.18 -9.68
N CYS A 31 -7.65 -3.74 -8.64
CA CYS A 31 -8.91 -3.28 -8.05
C CYS A 31 -8.70 -2.21 -6.97
N LEU A 32 -7.60 -1.44 -7.00
CA LEU A 32 -7.25 -0.43 -5.99
C LEU A 32 -8.35 0.63 -5.72
N GLY A 33 -9.27 0.83 -6.66
CA GLY A 33 -10.42 1.73 -6.50
C GLY A 33 -11.61 1.10 -5.77
N CYS A 34 -11.63 -0.22 -5.59
CA CYS A 34 -12.74 -0.93 -4.96
C CYS A 34 -12.71 -0.76 -3.43
N PRO A 35 -13.89 -0.66 -2.78
CA PRO A 35 -13.97 -0.47 -1.33
C PRO A 35 -13.31 -1.61 -0.54
N SER A 36 -13.33 -2.85 -1.05
CA SER A 36 -12.60 -3.97 -0.43
C SER A 36 -11.10 -3.70 -0.39
N SER A 37 -10.46 -3.46 -1.53
CA SER A 37 -9.00 -3.26 -1.60
C SER A 37 -8.53 -2.02 -0.85
N ARG A 38 -9.35 -0.97 -0.77
CA ARG A 38 -9.03 0.22 0.02
C ARG A 38 -9.18 0.01 1.53
N GLY A 39 -10.00 -0.94 1.96
CA GLY A 39 -10.23 -1.24 3.38
C GLY A 39 -9.24 -2.23 3.99
N GLU A 40 -8.34 -2.80 3.19
CA GLU A 40 -7.31 -3.74 3.66
C GLU A 40 -6.10 -3.01 4.25
N THR A 41 -5.45 -3.63 5.23
CA THR A 41 -4.11 -3.19 5.67
C THR A 41 -3.05 -3.62 4.65
N VAL A 42 -1.89 -2.97 4.68
CA VAL A 42 -0.73 -3.36 3.85
C VAL A 42 -0.35 -4.84 4.09
N GLU A 43 -0.39 -5.31 5.35
CA GLU A 43 -0.10 -6.70 5.68
C GLU A 43 -1.09 -7.67 5.01
N GLN A 44 -2.40 -7.37 5.07
CA GLN A 44 -3.43 -8.21 4.46
C GLN A 44 -3.28 -8.31 2.96
N ALA A 45 -3.07 -7.17 2.28
CA ALA A 45 -2.83 -7.17 0.84
C ALA A 45 -1.59 -7.99 0.47
N CYS A 46 -0.49 -7.85 1.22
CA CYS A 46 0.72 -8.66 1.03
C CYS A 46 0.45 -10.16 1.21
N MET A 47 -0.34 -10.56 2.21
CA MET A 47 -0.72 -11.95 2.44
C MET A 47 -1.56 -12.53 1.28
N VAL A 48 -2.51 -11.76 0.75
CA VAL A 48 -3.38 -12.19 -0.37
C VAL A 48 -2.60 -12.28 -1.70
N HIS A 49 -1.68 -11.34 -1.91
CA HIS A 49 -0.93 -11.21 -3.17
C HIS A 49 0.45 -11.90 -3.14
N GLY A 50 0.83 -12.52 -2.02
CA GLY A 50 2.08 -13.27 -1.90
C GLY A 50 3.34 -12.41 -1.97
N VAL A 51 3.28 -11.19 -1.43
CA VAL A 51 4.37 -10.22 -1.44
C VAL A 51 4.98 -10.06 -0.05
N ASP A 52 6.29 -9.83 0.02
CA ASP A 52 6.94 -9.49 1.28
C ASP A 52 6.51 -8.09 1.75
N VAL A 53 5.91 -8.04 2.93
CA VAL A 53 5.39 -6.80 3.52
C VAL A 53 6.50 -5.78 3.80
N ASN A 54 7.70 -6.23 4.17
CA ASN A 54 8.80 -5.31 4.46
C ASN A 54 9.31 -4.66 3.18
N ALA A 55 9.50 -5.44 2.12
CA ALA A 55 9.92 -4.93 0.81
C ALA A 55 8.91 -3.92 0.22
N LEU A 56 7.61 -4.14 0.45
CA LEU A 56 6.59 -3.17 0.04
C LEU A 56 6.65 -1.89 0.89
N LEU A 57 6.81 -2.02 2.21
CA LEU A 57 6.94 -0.87 3.12
C LEU A 57 8.17 -0.03 2.83
N GLU A 58 9.30 -0.64 2.47
CA GLU A 58 10.50 0.08 2.04
C GLU A 58 10.24 0.90 0.78
N GLN A 59 9.59 0.31 -0.23
CA GLN A 59 9.21 1.01 -1.45
C GLN A 59 8.23 2.16 -1.18
N LEU A 60 7.19 1.91 -0.37
CA LEU A 60 6.20 2.93 -0.01
C LEU A 60 6.91 4.09 0.70
N ASN A 61 7.60 3.84 1.81
CA ASN A 61 8.23 4.89 2.60
C ASN A 61 9.33 5.64 1.83
N ALA A 62 10.03 5.01 0.88
CA ALA A 62 10.97 5.68 -0.01
C ALA A 62 10.31 6.69 -0.97
N ASN A 63 9.03 6.49 -1.33
CA ASN A 63 8.27 7.36 -2.24
C ASN A 63 7.42 8.42 -1.52
N ILE A 64 7.44 8.43 -0.19
CA ILE A 64 6.71 9.39 0.67
C ILE A 64 7.71 10.24 1.49
N GLY A 65 9.00 9.91 1.40
CA GLY A 65 10.11 10.61 2.02
C GLY A 65 10.81 11.57 1.06
N GLU A 66 10.17 12.72 0.80
CA GLU A 66 10.80 14.04 0.73
C GLU A 66 9.84 15.08 1.33
#